data_AF-Q3HR19-F1
#
_entry.id   AF-Q3HR19-F1
#
_cell.length_a   1.000
_cell.length_b   1.000
_cell.length_c   1.000
_cell.angle_alpha   90.00
_cell.angle_beta   90.00
_cell.angle_gamma   90.00
#
_symmetry.space_group_name_H-M   'P 1'
#
loop_
_entity.id
_entity.type
_entity.pdbx_description
1 polymer ?
#
loop_
_entity_poly.entity_id
_entity_poly.type
_entity_poly.pdbx_seq_one_letter_code
_entity_poly.pdbx_strand_id
1 'polypeptide(L)'
;LVISRAGLTAPQVLFSHREPPLELKDTDAAVGDNIGYITFVLFPRHTNANTRDNTINHIKCSKAYIHTRMRAKTSDFLKVLNRARPDAEKKEMKTISGKTFSR
;
A
#
# COMPACT_ATOMS: atom_id res chain seq x y z
N LEU A 1 -4.84 -6.95 7.75
CA LEU A 1 -6.26 -6.89 8.12
C LEU A 1 -6.58 -8.21 8.82
N VAL A 2 -6.40 -8.24 10.14
CA VAL A 2 -7.04 -9.29 10.91
C VAL A 2 -8.52 -8.99 10.76
N ILE A 3 -9.24 -9.81 9.99
CA ILE A 3 -10.70 -9.79 10.02
C ILE A 3 -11.06 -10.37 11.38
N SER A 4 -10.93 -9.56 12.43
CA SER A 4 -11.55 -9.89 13.68
C SER A 4 -13.05 -9.88 13.40
N ARG A 5 -13.75 -10.95 13.79
CA ARG A 5 -15.21 -10.91 14.01
C ARG A 5 -15.48 -9.96 15.20
N ALA A 6 -15.08 -8.71 15.10
CA ALA A 6 -15.14 -7.72 16.16
C ALA A 6 -16.40 -6.87 15.98
N GLY A 7 -17.40 -7.19 16.80
CA GLY A 7 -18.59 -6.38 17.02
C GLY A 7 -19.67 -6.54 15.95
N LEU A 8 -20.86 -6.99 16.35
CA LEU A 8 -22.09 -6.91 15.55
C LEU A 8 -22.41 -5.47 15.07
N THR A 9 -21.72 -4.48 15.64
CA THR A 9 -21.93 -3.05 15.48
C THR A 9 -20.83 -2.33 14.71
N ALA A 10 -19.78 -3.01 14.23
CA ALA A 10 -18.74 -2.39 13.42
C ALA A 10 -19.16 -2.31 11.93
N PRO A 11 -18.66 -1.32 11.15
CA PRO A 11 -18.88 -1.28 9.72
C PRO A 11 -18.40 -2.56 9.01
N GLN A 12 -19.22 -3.09 8.12
CA GLN A 12 -18.77 -4.15 7.21
C GLN A 12 -17.79 -3.55 6.20
N VAL A 13 -16.72 -4.29 5.90
CA VAL A 13 -15.72 -3.91 4.90
C VAL A 13 -15.68 -4.97 3.81
N LEU A 14 -15.86 -4.55 2.56
CA LEU A 14 -15.73 -5.38 1.37
C LEU A 14 -14.46 -4.99 0.62
N PHE A 15 -13.84 -5.96 -0.05
CA PHE A 15 -12.69 -5.73 -0.92
C PHE A 15 -12.97 -6.33 -2.29
N SER A 16 -12.83 -5.52 -3.35
CA SER A 16 -12.83 -5.97 -4.73
C SER A 16 -11.46 -5.77 -5.33
N HIS A 17 -10.96 -6.78 -6.06
CA HIS A 17 -9.69 -6.71 -6.74
C HIS A 17 -9.93 -6.51 -8.24
N ARG A 18 -9.16 -5.60 -8.85
CA ARG A 18 -9.14 -5.26 -10.28
C ARG A 18 -10.36 -4.56 -10.81
N GLU A 19 -11.54 -5.07 -10.52
CA GLU A 19 -12.80 -4.55 -11.03
C GLU A 19 -13.51 -3.69 -9.97
N PRO A 20 -14.12 -2.57 -10.39
CA PRO A 20 -14.93 -1.76 -9.49
C PRO A 20 -16.17 -2.53 -9.00
N PRO A 21 -16.67 -2.22 -7.80
CA PRO A 21 -18.01 -2.62 -7.37
C PRO A 21 -19.07 -2.21 -8.40
N LEU A 22 -20.17 -2.97 -8.48
CA LEU A 22 -21.24 -2.74 -9.47
C LEU A 22 -21.85 -1.34 -9.39
N GLU A 23 -21.83 -0.74 -8.20
CA GLU A 23 -22.28 0.62 -7.94
C GLU A 23 -21.47 1.68 -8.70
N LEU A 24 -20.26 1.33 -9.17
CA LEU A 24 -19.36 2.19 -9.93
C LEU A 24 -19.17 1.74 -11.40
N LYS A 25 -20.03 0.85 -11.91
CA LYS A 25 -19.87 0.27 -13.26
C LYS A 25 -19.97 1.29 -14.40
N ASP A 26 -20.85 2.27 -14.25
CA ASP A 26 -21.13 3.28 -15.29
C ASP A 26 -20.38 4.61 -15.03
N THR A 27 -19.29 4.56 -14.26
CA THR A 27 -18.40 5.70 -14.03
C THR A 27 -17.04 5.47 -14.69
N ASP A 28 -16.14 6.44 -14.56
CA ASP A 28 -14.74 6.35 -14.99
C ASP A 28 -13.86 5.55 -14.00
N ALA A 29 -14.46 4.65 -13.22
CA ALA A 29 -13.76 3.85 -12.24
C ALA A 29 -12.69 2.95 -12.89
N ALA A 30 -11.44 3.12 -12.46
CA ALA A 30 -10.30 2.47 -13.07
C ALA A 30 -10.29 0.94 -12.87
N VAL A 31 -10.02 0.20 -13.94
CA VAL A 31 -9.87 -1.26 -13.91
C VAL A 31 -8.39 -1.63 -14.09
N GLY A 32 -7.89 -2.61 -13.35
CA GLY A 32 -6.56 -3.16 -13.61
C GLY A 32 -5.97 -4.03 -12.51
N ASP A 33 -4.94 -4.82 -12.86
CA ASP A 33 -4.33 -5.81 -11.95
C ASP A 33 -3.73 -5.22 -10.66
N ASN A 34 -3.37 -3.93 -10.68
CA ASN A 34 -2.80 -3.22 -9.53
C ASN A 34 -3.81 -2.32 -8.81
N ILE A 35 -5.11 -2.49 -9.10
CA ILE A 35 -6.20 -1.71 -8.51
C ILE A 35 -6.98 -2.59 -7.54
N GLY A 36 -7.40 -1.99 -6.42
CA GLY A 36 -8.24 -2.62 -5.42
C GLY A 36 -9.18 -1.61 -4.78
N TYR A 37 -10.44 -1.98 -4.67
CA TYR A 37 -11.50 -1.17 -4.06
C TYR A 37 -11.78 -1.69 -2.64
N ILE A 38 -11.80 -0.78 -1.67
CA ILE A 38 -12.19 -1.06 -0.29
C ILE A 38 -13.48 -0.30 -0.01
N THR A 39 -14.57 -1.03 0.27
CA THR A 39 -15.90 -0.46 0.50
C THR A 39 -16.28 -0.59 1.96
N PHE A 40 -16.62 0.52 2.61
CA PHE A 40 -17.14 0.54 3.97
C PHE A 40 -18.66 0.70 3.94
N VAL A 41 -19.40 -0.27 4.48
CA VAL A 41 -20.87 -0.20 4.59
C VAL A 41 -21.24 0.46 5.92
N LEU A 42 -21.81 1.66 5.85
CA LEU A 42 -22.22 2.44 7.03
C LEU A 42 -23.73 2.39 7.23
N PHE A 43 -24.15 2.28 8.49
CA PHE A 43 -25.55 2.32 8.92
C PHE A 43 -25.80 3.60 9.73
N PRO A 44 -27.07 3.98 10.03
CA PRO A 44 -27.37 5.18 10.83
C PRO A 44 -26.66 5.24 12.19
N ARG A 45 -26.34 4.09 12.78
CA ARG A 45 -25.54 4.01 14.01
C ARG A 45 -24.09 4.50 13.87
N HIS A 46 -23.57 4.60 12.65
CA HIS A 46 -22.23 5.11 12.34
C HIS A 46 -22.27 6.59 11.93
N THR A 47 -23.38 7.06 11.35
CA THR A 47 -23.48 8.40 10.76
C THR A 47 -24.25 9.41 11.61
N ASN A 48 -24.82 8.99 12.75
CA ASN A 48 -25.48 9.92 13.67
C ASN A 48 -24.50 10.97 14.22
N ALA A 49 -25.04 12.13 14.63
CA ALA A 49 -24.23 13.28 15.04
C ALA A 49 -23.23 12.97 16.17
N ASN A 50 -23.58 12.05 17.08
CA ASN A 50 -22.74 11.70 18.23
C ASN A 50 -21.55 10.81 17.84
N THR A 51 -21.68 9.99 16.80
CA THR A 51 -20.64 9.02 16.39
C THR A 51 -19.90 9.41 15.11
N ARG A 52 -20.45 10.33 14.31
CA ARG A 52 -19.94 10.69 12.98
C ARG A 52 -18.46 11.01 12.98
N ASP A 53 -18.02 11.89 13.87
CA ASP A 53 -16.63 12.37 13.87
C ASP A 53 -15.66 11.24 14.26
N ASN A 54 -16.08 10.37 15.18
CA ASN A 54 -15.32 9.17 15.52
C ASN A 54 -15.24 8.18 14.34
N THR A 55 -16.35 7.93 13.64
CA THR A 55 -16.38 7.09 12.44
C THR A 55 -15.47 7.64 11.34
N ILE A 56 -15.48 8.95 11.10
CA ILE A 56 -14.59 9.61 10.14
C ILE A 56 -13.12 9.39 10.54
N ASN A 57 -12.79 9.56 11.83
CA ASN A 57 -11.43 9.34 12.33
C ASN A 57 -10.98 7.88 12.12
N HIS A 58 -11.84 6.91 12.39
CA HIS A 58 -11.51 5.50 12.15
C HIS A 58 -11.26 5.20 10.67
N ILE A 59 -12.08 5.72 9.75
CA ILE A 59 -11.86 5.54 8.30
C ILE A 59 -10.53 6.18 7.88
N LYS A 60 -10.21 7.38 8.37
CA LYS A 60 -8.92 8.03 8.14
C LYS A 60 -7.74 7.19 8.65
N CYS A 61 -7.86 6.65 9.86
CA CYS A 61 -6.85 5.77 10.45
C CYS A 61 -6.66 4.49 9.64
N SER A 62 -7.75 3.85 9.16
CA SER A 62 -7.67 2.69 8.28
C SER A 62 -6.93 3.01 6.98
N LYS A 63 -7.21 4.16 6.35
CA LYS A 63 -6.47 4.62 5.16
C LYS A 63 -4.99 4.81 5.47
N ALA A 64 -4.66 5.51 6.54
CA ALA A 64 -3.27 5.75 6.95
C ALA A 64 -2.53 4.42 7.22
N TYR A 65 -3.18 3.46 7.89
CA TYR A 65 -2.63 2.14 8.14
C TYR A 65 -2.31 1.37 6.84
N ILE A 66 -3.25 1.35 5.88
CA ILE A 66 -3.01 0.72 4.57
C ILE A 66 -1.84 1.41 3.84
N HIS A 67 -1.78 2.75 3.86
CA HIS A 67 -0.66 3.50 3.30
C HIS A 67 0.68 3.14 3.94
N THR A 68 0.74 2.97 5.26
CA THR A 68 1.97 2.54 5.96
C THR A 68 2.40 1.15 5.51
N ARG A 69 1.47 0.21 5.32
CA ARG A 69 1.78 -1.15 4.83
C ARG A 69 2.26 -1.13 3.38
N MET A 70 1.65 -0.31 2.52
CA MET A 70 2.12 -0.12 1.15
C MET A 70 3.55 0.41 1.14
N ARG A 71 3.84 1.47 1.91
CA ARG A 71 5.20 2.03 2.03
C ARG A 71 6.22 1.02 2.52
N ALA A 72 5.87 0.19 3.50
CA ALA A 72 6.76 -0.87 3.98
C ALA A 72 7.10 -1.86 2.85
N LYS A 73 6.08 -2.30 2.08
CA LYS A 73 6.30 -3.18 0.92
C LYS A 73 7.10 -2.51 -0.20
N THR A 74 6.85 -1.24 -0.48
CA THR A 74 7.67 -0.47 -1.43
C THR A 74 9.13 -0.40 -0.97
N SER A 75 9.38 -0.15 0.32
CA SER A 75 10.74 -0.17 0.88
C SER A 75 11.42 -1.53 0.70
N ASP A 76 10.70 -2.62 0.92
CA ASP A 76 11.23 -3.97 0.70
C ASP A 76 11.55 -4.23 -0.77
N PHE A 77 10.69 -3.82 -1.70
CA PHE A 77 10.97 -3.92 -3.14
C PHE A 77 12.17 -3.08 -3.57
N LEU A 78 12.31 -1.86 -3.04
CA LEU A 78 13.47 -1.02 -3.33
C LEU A 78 14.78 -1.65 -2.86
N LYS A 79 14.80 -2.34 -1.72
CA LYS A 79 15.99 -3.08 -1.25
C LYS A 79 16.38 -4.19 -2.23
N VAL A 80 15.40 -4.93 -2.74
CA VAL A 80 15.63 -5.99 -3.73
C VAL A 80 16.21 -5.40 -5.03
N LEU A 81 15.61 -4.32 -5.53
CA LEU A 81 16.08 -3.63 -6.73
C LEU A 81 17.49 -3.05 -6.57
N ASN A 82 17.79 -2.46 -5.42
CA ASN A 82 19.11 -1.90 -5.15
C ASN A 82 20.18 -2.98 -5.03
N ARG A 83 19.86 -4.15 -4.45
CA ARG A 83 20.79 -5.30 -4.41
C ARG A 83 21.03 -5.91 -5.79
N ALA A 84 20.08 -5.78 -6.71
CA ALA A 84 20.23 -6.26 -8.08
C ALA A 84 21.08 -5.33 -8.96
N ARG A 85 21.39 -4.10 -8.51
CA ARG A 85 22.36 -3.27 -9.21
C ARG A 85 23.75 -3.90 -9.06
N PRO A 86 24.46 -4.20 -10.15
CA PRO A 86 25.85 -4.61 -10.04
C PRO A 86 26.61 -3.50 -9.32
N ASP A 87 27.43 -3.87 -8.34
CA ASP A 87 28.34 -2.92 -7.73
C ASP A 87 29.14 -2.26 -8.86
N ALA A 88 29.27 -0.93 -8.81
CA ALA A 88 30.22 -0.27 -9.68
C ALA A 88 31.56 -0.93 -9.39
N GLU A 89 32.06 -1.72 -10.35
CA GLU A 89 33.37 -2.35 -10.22
C GLU A 89 34.31 -1.26 -9.70
N LYS A 90 34.91 -1.48 -8.53
CA LYS A 90 36.12 -0.75 -8.19
C LYS A 90 37.08 -1.13 -9.29
N LYS A 91 37.12 -0.31 -10.34
CA LYS A 91 38.09 -0.40 -11.42
C LYS A 91 39.42 -0.19 -10.71
N GLU A 92 40.03 -1.26 -10.24
CA GLU A 92 41.45 -1.25 -9.98
C GLU A 92 42.05 -0.82 -11.31
N MET A 93 42.48 0.44 -11.39
CA MET A 93 43.21 0.94 -12.53
C MET A 93 44.54 0.20 -12.56
N LYS A 94 44.54 -1.00 -13.13
CA LYS A 94 45.77 -1.72 -13.45
C LYS A 94 46.32 -1.09 -14.72
N THR A 95 47.51 -0.50 -14.60
CA THR A 95 48.30 -0.17 -15.78
C THR A 95 48.62 -1.47 -16.52
N ILE A 96 48.80 -1.41 -17.85
CA ILE A 96 49.12 -2.55 -18.73
C ILE A 96 50.29 -3.43 -18.22
N SER A 97 51.13 -2.91 -17.32
CA SER A 97 52.26 -3.62 -16.69
C SER A 97 51.92 -4.30 -15.33
N GLY A 98 50.67 -4.30 -14.87
CA GLY A 98 50.26 -5.04 -13.66
C GLY A 98 50.75 -4.47 -12.32
N LYS A 99 51.29 -3.24 -12.29
CA LYS A 99 51.70 -2.58 -11.03
C LYS A 99 50.60 -1.65 -10.52
N THR A 100 50.19 -1.88 -9.27
CA THR A 100 49.20 -1.07 -8.54
C THR A 100 49.84 0.24 -8.06
N PHE A 101 49.23 1.38 -8.37
CA PHE A 101 49.65 2.67 -7.84
C PHE A 101 49.00 2.90 -6.47
N SER A 102 49.81 2.86 -5.41
CA SER A 102 49.40 3.28 -4.06
C SER A 102 49.75 4.75 -3.89
N ARG A 103 48.79 5.57 -3.45
CA ARG A 103 49.05 6.93 -2.94
C ARG A 103 48.67 6.98 -1.47
#